data_AF-A0A350LL43-F1
#
_entry.id   AF-A0A350LL43-F1
#
_cell.length_a   1.000
_cell.length_b   1.000
_cell.length_c   1.000
_cell.angle_alpha   90.00
_cell.angle_beta   90.00
_cell.angle_gamma   90.00
#
_symmetry.space_group_name_H-M   'P 1'
#
loop_
_entity.id
_entity.type
_entity.pdbx_description
1 polymer ?
#
loop_
_entity_poly.entity_id
_entity_poly.type
_entity_poly.pdbx_seq_one_letter_code
_entity_poly.pdbx_strand_id
1 'polypeptide(L)'
;MNLFFEEDGAFKVGSVLSQAGNAYQVELPTGKRTKVKGGHVFLSFEAPAVSQFLETAKAQSAEIDPDFLWETLEDTESGFEEIAVNYFGDGATPVEKAAILLALHANPVYFHRKGRGIYKRAPADILAAAKLALEKRRKLEEEKASWVASMVNDGVVPEAIAQNAILLLTNPDKNSIAYKALIEASDKMRLSPLALFIQLGAIKSAYDWLTRSFYAKYFPSGLGFSAKLPEPDLSPFASYPLASVKAFSIDNLETTEIDDA
;
A
#
# COMPACT_ATOMS: atom_id res chain seq x y z
N MET A 1 -5.95 -45.12 -2.66
CA MET A 1 -5.55 -44.12 -1.64
C MET A 1 -4.76 -42.97 -2.24
N ASN A 2 -5.33 -41.78 -2.17
CA ASN A 2 -4.75 -40.50 -2.57
C ASN A 2 -4.56 -39.60 -1.34
N LEU A 3 -3.66 -38.62 -1.43
CA LEU A 3 -3.33 -37.70 -0.34
C LEU A 3 -3.49 -36.25 -0.78
N PHE A 4 -3.99 -35.42 0.13
CA PHE A 4 -3.93 -33.96 0.07
C PHE A 4 -2.96 -33.46 1.16
N PHE A 5 -1.99 -32.64 0.77
CA PHE A 5 -0.86 -32.26 1.62
C PHE A 5 -0.31 -30.87 1.26
N GLU A 6 0.52 -30.28 2.12
CA GLU A 6 1.23 -29.02 1.84
C GLU A 6 2.74 -29.25 1.79
N GLU A 7 3.33 -28.84 0.66
CA GLU A 7 4.75 -28.87 0.36
C GLU A 7 5.19 -27.47 -0.06
N ASP A 8 6.18 -26.90 0.64
CA ASP A 8 6.71 -25.54 0.42
C ASP A 8 5.63 -24.44 0.40
N GLY A 9 4.62 -24.56 1.27
CA GLY A 9 3.50 -23.60 1.37
C GLY A 9 2.44 -23.74 0.27
N ALA A 10 2.59 -24.70 -0.63
CA ALA A 10 1.62 -25.00 -1.68
C ALA A 10 0.82 -26.27 -1.34
N PHE A 11 -0.51 -26.16 -1.43
CA PHE A 11 -1.41 -27.31 -1.34
C PHE A 11 -1.33 -28.16 -2.61
N LYS A 12 -1.12 -29.47 -2.44
CA LYS A 12 -0.95 -30.45 -3.51
C LYS A 12 -1.76 -31.70 -3.23
N VAL A 13 -2.01 -32.44 -4.30
CA VAL A 13 -2.67 -33.74 -4.28
C VAL A 13 -1.84 -34.75 -5.04
N GLY A 14 -1.89 -36.01 -4.63
CA GLY A 14 -1.19 -37.07 -5.34
C GLY A 14 -1.64 -38.48 -4.94
N SER A 15 -1.35 -39.45 -5.80
CA SER A 15 -1.65 -40.87 -5.58
C SER A 15 -0.51 -41.55 -4.82
N VAL A 16 -0.82 -42.37 -3.82
CA VAL A 16 0.22 -43.07 -3.05
C VAL A 16 0.76 -44.26 -3.85
N LEU A 17 2.08 -44.29 -4.05
CA LEU A 17 2.80 -45.41 -4.68
C LEU A 17 3.29 -46.42 -3.65
N SER A 18 3.84 -45.93 -2.54
CA SER A 18 4.31 -46.76 -1.43
C SER A 18 4.38 -45.95 -0.13
N GLN A 19 4.36 -46.65 1.00
CA GLN A 19 4.50 -46.05 2.33
C GLN A 19 5.61 -46.77 3.10
N ALA A 20 6.48 -45.99 3.73
CA ALA A 20 7.56 -46.48 4.58
C ALA A 20 7.55 -45.72 5.91
N GLY A 21 6.99 -46.34 6.96
CA GLY A 21 6.78 -45.69 8.25
C GLY A 21 5.89 -44.44 8.10
N ASN A 22 6.39 -43.29 8.55
CA ASN A 22 5.68 -42.00 8.49
C ASN A 22 6.03 -41.18 7.23
N ALA A 23 6.45 -41.83 6.14
CA ALA A 23 6.71 -41.19 4.86
C ALA A 23 6.00 -41.92 3.72
N TYR A 24 5.43 -41.15 2.81
CA TYR A 24 4.71 -41.61 1.64
C TYR A 24 5.50 -41.26 0.39
N GLN A 25 5.61 -42.20 -0.55
CA GLN A 25 6.01 -41.91 -1.91
C GLN A 25 4.74 -41.64 -2.72
N VAL A 26 4.62 -40.43 -3.25
CA VAL A 26 3.41 -39.92 -3.89
C VAL A 26 3.70 -39.50 -5.32
N GLU A 27 2.80 -39.82 -6.25
CA GLU A 27 2.83 -39.37 -7.64
C GLU A 27 1.82 -38.23 -7.84
N LEU A 28 2.30 -37.07 -8.29
CA LEU A 28 1.48 -35.90 -8.59
C LEU A 28 0.72 -36.09 -9.92
N PRO A 29 -0.36 -35.32 -10.18
CA PRO A 29 -1.04 -35.31 -11.49
C PRO A 29 -0.13 -35.02 -12.68
N THR A 30 1.00 -34.36 -12.45
CA THR A 30 2.02 -34.07 -13.47
C THR A 30 2.94 -35.27 -13.79
N GLY A 31 2.77 -36.40 -13.12
CA GLY A 31 3.64 -37.57 -13.18
C GLY A 31 4.92 -37.45 -12.33
N LYS A 32 5.17 -36.29 -11.70
CA LYS A 32 6.31 -36.11 -10.80
C LYS A 32 6.10 -36.90 -9.51
N ARG A 33 7.12 -37.66 -9.10
CA ARG A 33 7.14 -38.37 -7.82
C ARG A 33 7.80 -37.52 -6.73
N THR A 34 7.18 -37.44 -5.56
CA THR A 34 7.71 -36.74 -4.39
C THR A 34 7.55 -37.58 -3.13
N LYS A 35 8.41 -37.33 -2.14
CA LYS A 35 8.35 -37.96 -0.82
C LYS A 35 7.67 -37.00 0.16
N VAL A 36 6.52 -37.41 0.69
CA VAL A 36 5.72 -36.61 1.63
C VAL A 36 5.86 -37.21 3.03
N LYS A 37 6.24 -36.42 4.03
CA LYS A 37 6.19 -36.85 5.43
C LYS A 37 4.73 -36.84 5.90
N GLY A 38 4.30 -37.81 6.69
CA GLY A 38 2.91 -37.91 7.13
C GLY A 38 2.41 -36.69 7.90
N GLY A 39 3.30 -36.02 8.66
CA GLY A 39 2.96 -34.75 9.30
C GLY A 39 2.67 -33.59 8.33
N HIS A 40 2.87 -33.75 7.02
CA HIS A 40 2.49 -32.76 5.99
C HIS A 40 1.16 -33.08 5.30
N VAL A 41 0.63 -34.28 5.53
CA VAL A 41 -0.63 -34.77 4.97
C VAL A 41 -1.77 -34.21 5.80
N PHE A 42 -2.77 -33.63 5.13
CA PHE A 42 -4.00 -33.17 5.77
C PHE A 42 -5.07 -34.26 5.79
N LEU A 43 -5.26 -34.95 4.65
CA LEU A 43 -6.30 -35.96 4.51
C LEU A 43 -5.92 -37.00 3.45
N SER A 44 -6.44 -38.21 3.64
CA SER A 44 -6.45 -39.29 2.65
C SER A 44 -7.85 -39.44 2.06
N PHE A 45 -7.93 -39.80 0.78
CA PHE A 45 -9.20 -39.95 0.06
C PHE A 45 -9.10 -41.00 -1.06
N GLU A 46 -10.25 -41.53 -1.49
CA GLU A 46 -10.34 -42.47 -2.62
C GLU A 46 -11.00 -41.83 -3.86
N ALA A 47 -11.93 -40.88 -3.66
CA ALA A 47 -12.60 -40.13 -4.72
C ALA A 47 -12.73 -38.65 -4.32
N PRO A 48 -12.82 -37.70 -5.28
CA PRO A 48 -12.69 -37.88 -6.74
C PRO A 48 -11.24 -38.16 -7.17
N ALA A 49 -11.01 -38.28 -8.49
CA ALA A 49 -9.65 -38.45 -9.03
C ALA A 49 -8.74 -37.28 -8.65
N VAL A 50 -7.45 -37.56 -8.45
CA VAL A 50 -6.44 -36.57 -8.04
C VAL A 50 -6.37 -35.37 -8.99
N SER A 51 -6.61 -35.58 -10.29
CA SER A 51 -6.64 -34.52 -11.29
C SER A 51 -7.78 -33.51 -11.08
N GLN A 52 -8.91 -33.93 -10.50
CA GLN A 52 -10.10 -33.10 -10.31
C GLN A 52 -10.20 -32.52 -8.90
N PHE A 53 -9.59 -33.19 -7.91
CA PHE A 53 -9.75 -32.86 -6.50
C PHE A 53 -9.41 -31.40 -6.19
N LEU A 54 -8.21 -30.95 -6.56
CA LEU A 54 -7.73 -29.62 -6.16
C LEU A 54 -8.47 -28.50 -6.89
N GLU A 55 -8.86 -28.72 -8.15
CA GLU A 55 -9.66 -27.76 -8.91
C GLU A 55 -11.06 -27.61 -8.30
N THR A 56 -11.70 -28.74 -7.97
CA THR A 56 -13.03 -28.73 -7.32
C THR A 56 -12.97 -28.09 -5.94
N ALA A 57 -11.96 -28.41 -5.13
CA ALA A 57 -11.78 -27.81 -3.81
C ALA A 57 -11.52 -26.30 -3.90
N LYS A 58 -10.79 -25.83 -4.92
CA LYS A 58 -10.60 -24.38 -5.17
C LYS A 58 -11.89 -23.69 -5.60
N ALA A 59 -12.68 -24.33 -6.47
CA ALA A 59 -13.97 -23.80 -6.89
C ALA A 59 -14.92 -23.65 -5.69
N GLN A 60 -15.08 -24.71 -4.89
CA GLN A 60 -15.87 -24.66 -3.66
C GLN A 60 -15.32 -23.64 -2.65
N SER A 61 -13.99 -23.55 -2.49
CA SER A 61 -13.37 -22.56 -1.61
C SER A 61 -13.67 -21.12 -2.01
N ALA A 62 -13.89 -20.84 -3.29
CA ALA A 62 -14.23 -19.50 -3.76
C ALA A 62 -15.70 -19.13 -3.50
N GLU A 63 -16.57 -20.13 -3.28
CA GLU A 63 -17.98 -19.94 -2.93
C GLU A 63 -18.19 -19.77 -1.42
N ILE A 64 -17.22 -20.16 -0.59
CA ILE A 64 -17.29 -20.00 0.87
C ILE A 64 -17.18 -18.51 1.23
N ASP A 65 -18.23 -18.00 1.87
CA ASP A 65 -18.22 -16.68 2.48
C ASP A 65 -17.36 -16.68 3.77
N PRO A 66 -16.24 -15.94 3.82
CA PRO A 66 -15.37 -15.86 5.01
C PRO A 66 -16.08 -15.26 6.22
N ASP A 67 -17.05 -14.37 6.01
CA ASP A 67 -17.83 -13.77 7.09
C ASP A 67 -18.71 -14.81 7.76
N PHE A 68 -19.51 -15.54 6.97
CA PHE A 68 -20.34 -16.62 7.49
C PHE A 68 -19.49 -17.72 8.12
N LEU A 69 -18.39 -18.14 7.47
CA LEU A 69 -17.48 -19.12 8.06
C LEU A 69 -16.95 -18.65 9.42
N TRP A 70 -16.54 -17.37 9.55
CA TRP A 70 -16.08 -16.82 10.82
C TRP A 70 -17.15 -16.83 11.92
N GLU A 71 -18.41 -16.61 11.59
CA GLU A 71 -19.55 -16.68 12.52
C GLU A 71 -19.80 -18.11 13.02
N THR A 72 -19.55 -19.13 12.19
CA THR A 72 -19.73 -20.55 12.57
C THR A 72 -18.66 -21.08 13.53
N LEU A 73 -17.49 -20.42 13.62
CA LEU A 73 -16.41 -20.84 14.51
C LEU A 73 -16.61 -20.36 15.95
N GLU A 74 -16.24 -21.20 16.92
CA GLU A 74 -16.09 -20.80 18.31
C GLU A 74 -14.81 -19.98 18.55
N ASP A 75 -14.67 -19.37 19.73
CA ASP A 75 -13.44 -18.66 20.14
C ASP A 75 -12.35 -19.61 20.69
N THR A 76 -12.27 -20.80 20.11
CA THR A 76 -11.32 -21.87 20.46
C THR A 76 -10.49 -22.26 19.23
N GLU A 77 -9.44 -23.06 19.45
CA GLU A 77 -8.66 -23.61 18.34
C GLU A 77 -9.35 -24.86 17.82
N SER A 78 -9.67 -24.91 16.53
CA SER A 78 -10.34 -26.04 15.90
C SER A 78 -9.55 -26.56 14.71
N GLY A 79 -9.64 -27.87 14.48
CA GLY A 79 -9.10 -28.50 13.30
C GLY A 79 -9.95 -28.17 12.06
N PHE A 80 -9.32 -28.04 10.90
CA PHE A 80 -10.04 -27.74 9.65
C PHE A 80 -11.11 -28.78 9.30
N GLU A 81 -10.94 -30.04 9.73
CA GLU A 81 -11.95 -31.09 9.52
C GLU A 81 -13.19 -30.87 10.38
N GLU A 82 -13.02 -30.46 11.63
CA GLU A 82 -14.11 -30.12 12.54
C GLU A 82 -14.85 -28.88 12.03
N ILE A 83 -14.10 -27.87 11.59
CA ILE A 83 -14.68 -26.67 10.95
C ILE A 83 -15.48 -27.06 9.71
N ALA A 84 -14.98 -27.98 8.89
CA ALA A 84 -15.69 -28.44 7.70
C ALA A 84 -16.98 -29.19 8.04
N VAL A 85 -16.99 -29.97 9.11
CA VAL A 85 -18.20 -30.62 9.63
C VAL A 85 -19.20 -29.59 10.16
N ASN A 86 -18.74 -28.56 10.87
CA ASN A 86 -19.63 -27.50 11.35
C ASN A 86 -20.25 -26.69 10.19
N TYR A 87 -19.52 -26.54 9.08
CA TYR A 87 -19.98 -25.78 7.92
C TYR A 87 -20.87 -26.60 6.95
N PHE A 88 -20.48 -27.83 6.61
CA PHE A 88 -21.16 -28.69 5.63
C PHE A 88 -22.01 -29.81 6.25
N GLY A 89 -21.88 -30.06 7.55
CA GLY A 89 -22.53 -31.15 8.29
C GLY A 89 -21.67 -32.41 8.42
N ASP A 90 -22.18 -33.40 9.16
CA ASP A 90 -21.49 -34.67 9.50
C ASP A 90 -21.00 -35.49 8.29
N GLY A 91 -21.50 -35.19 7.08
CA GLY A 91 -21.14 -35.83 5.82
C GLY A 91 -20.03 -35.14 5.02
N ALA A 92 -19.35 -34.13 5.56
CA ALA A 92 -18.37 -33.32 4.84
C ALA A 92 -17.34 -34.18 4.09
N THR A 93 -17.39 -34.10 2.76
CA THR A 93 -16.55 -34.86 1.84
C THR A 93 -15.09 -34.42 1.94
N PRO A 94 -14.13 -35.26 1.50
CA PRO A 94 -12.72 -34.87 1.44
C PRO A 94 -12.48 -33.56 0.66
N VAL A 95 -13.26 -33.31 -0.39
CA VAL A 95 -13.15 -32.09 -1.22
C VAL A 95 -13.63 -30.87 -0.43
N GLU A 96 -14.76 -30.98 0.27
CA GLU A 96 -15.31 -29.90 1.12
C GLU A 96 -14.38 -29.58 2.30
N LYS A 97 -13.79 -30.61 2.93
CA LYS A 97 -12.75 -30.43 3.95
C LYS A 97 -11.54 -29.67 3.40
N ALA A 98 -11.10 -30.02 2.19
CA ALA A 98 -10.01 -29.29 1.52
C ALA A 98 -10.43 -27.86 1.14
N ALA A 99 -11.67 -27.64 0.71
CA ALA A 99 -12.22 -26.32 0.38
C ALA A 99 -12.21 -25.39 1.61
N ILE A 100 -12.61 -25.90 2.77
CA ILE A 100 -12.54 -25.17 4.05
C ILE A 100 -11.09 -24.83 4.38
N LEU A 101 -10.17 -25.79 4.26
CA LEU A 101 -8.76 -25.52 4.52
C LEU A 101 -8.19 -24.42 3.60
N LEU A 102 -8.56 -24.45 2.32
CA LEU A 102 -8.18 -23.43 1.35
C LEU A 102 -8.77 -22.06 1.70
N ALA A 103 -10.06 -22.00 2.07
CA ALA A 103 -10.75 -20.76 2.47
C ALA A 103 -10.14 -20.15 3.73
N LEU A 104 -9.85 -20.97 4.75
CA LEU A 104 -9.16 -20.55 5.97
C LEU A 104 -7.77 -19.95 5.66
N HIS A 105 -7.02 -20.62 4.78
CA HIS A 105 -5.67 -20.17 4.40
C HIS A 105 -5.68 -18.90 3.54
N ALA A 106 -6.70 -18.71 2.70
CA ALA A 106 -6.83 -17.54 1.83
C ALA A 106 -7.26 -16.27 2.60
N ASN A 107 -7.82 -16.41 3.80
CA ASN A 107 -8.40 -15.32 4.58
C ASN A 107 -7.71 -15.12 5.95
N PRO A 108 -6.40 -14.77 5.99
CA PRO A 108 -5.64 -14.64 7.24
C PRO A 108 -6.12 -13.52 8.17
N VAL A 109 -6.89 -12.56 7.64
CA VAL A 109 -7.54 -11.51 8.44
C VAL A 109 -8.69 -12.08 9.29
N TYR A 110 -9.35 -13.11 8.79
CA TYR A 110 -10.46 -13.78 9.46
C TYR A 110 -9.98 -14.93 10.34
N PHE A 111 -8.94 -15.67 9.90
CA PHE A 111 -8.52 -16.92 10.53
C PHE A 111 -7.02 -16.92 10.82
N HIS A 112 -6.67 -17.03 12.09
CA HIS A 112 -5.30 -17.12 12.55
C HIS A 112 -4.84 -18.58 12.56
N ARG A 113 -3.81 -18.91 11.77
CA ARG A 113 -3.18 -20.23 11.76
C ARG A 113 -2.42 -20.46 13.07
N LYS A 114 -2.79 -21.50 13.83
CA LYS A 114 -2.15 -21.88 15.12
C LYS A 114 -1.29 -23.13 15.01
N GLY A 115 -1.56 -23.94 14.00
CA GLY A 115 -0.79 -25.12 13.67
C GLY A 115 -1.06 -25.56 12.23
N ARG A 116 -0.56 -26.73 11.84
CA ARG A 116 -0.91 -27.29 10.54
C ARG A 116 -2.35 -27.80 10.60
N GLY A 117 -3.24 -27.16 9.84
CA GLY A 117 -4.66 -27.51 9.82
C GLY A 117 -5.42 -27.06 11.06
N ILE A 118 -4.81 -26.27 11.95
CA ILE A 118 -5.44 -25.75 13.16
C ILE A 118 -5.57 -24.24 13.02
N TYR A 119 -6.79 -23.75 13.18
CA TYR A 119 -7.13 -22.35 13.03
C TYR A 119 -7.94 -21.85 14.23
N LYS A 120 -7.82 -20.55 14.47
CA LYS A 120 -8.65 -19.82 15.41
C LYS A 120 -9.25 -18.63 14.69
N ARG A 121 -10.54 -18.36 14.88
CA ARG A 121 -11.17 -17.15 14.34
C ARG A 121 -10.53 -15.89 14.94
N ALA A 122 -10.40 -14.84 14.14
CA ALA A 122 -9.90 -13.55 14.63
C ALA A 122 -10.89 -12.98 15.66
N PRO A 123 -10.43 -12.36 16.76
CA PRO A 123 -11.29 -11.61 17.66
C PRO A 123 -12.10 -10.55 16.91
N ALA A 124 -13.34 -10.31 17.35
CA ALA A 124 -14.28 -9.44 16.63
C ALA A 124 -13.78 -7.99 16.47
N ASP A 125 -13.11 -7.48 17.50
CA ASP A 125 -12.46 -6.16 17.51
C ASP A 125 -11.30 -6.08 16.52
N ILE A 126 -10.45 -7.11 16.46
CA ILE A 126 -9.33 -7.21 15.51
C ILE A 126 -9.86 -7.32 14.08
N LEU A 127 -10.87 -8.16 13.84
CA LEU A 127 -11.48 -8.33 12.53
C LEU A 127 -12.14 -7.03 12.05
N ALA A 128 -12.89 -6.34 12.91
CA ALA A 128 -13.51 -5.06 12.59
C ALA A 128 -12.47 -4.00 12.24
N ALA A 129 -11.39 -3.89 13.03
CA ALA A 129 -10.30 -2.95 12.76
C ALA A 129 -9.59 -3.27 11.43
N ALA A 130 -9.36 -4.55 11.14
CA ALA A 130 -8.74 -4.98 9.89
C ALA A 130 -9.63 -4.70 8.67
N LYS A 131 -10.95 -4.94 8.76
CA LYS A 131 -11.92 -4.58 7.72
C LYS A 131 -11.96 -3.09 7.46
N LEU A 132 -11.99 -2.28 8.52
CA LEU A 132 -11.94 -0.82 8.39
C LEU A 132 -10.64 -0.36 7.69
N ALA A 133 -9.51 -0.94 8.06
CA ALA A 133 -8.22 -0.63 7.43
C ALA A 133 -8.20 -1.03 5.94
N LEU A 134 -8.76 -2.19 5.60
CA LEU A 134 -8.88 -2.67 4.22
C LEU A 134 -9.78 -1.75 3.38
N GLU A 135 -10.94 -1.37 3.93
CA GLU A 135 -11.89 -0.49 3.26
C GLU A 135 -11.30 0.92 3.08
N LYS A 136 -10.62 1.44 4.11
CA LYS A 136 -9.87 2.69 4.02
C LYS A 136 -8.82 2.60 2.91
N ARG A 137 -8.01 1.55 2.89
CA ARG A 137 -7.01 1.33 1.83
C ARG A 137 -7.67 1.29 0.44
N ARG A 138 -8.81 0.61 0.29
CA ARG A 138 -9.57 0.56 -0.96
C ARG A 138 -9.97 1.96 -1.42
N LYS A 139 -10.57 2.76 -0.53
CA LYS A 139 -10.98 4.15 -0.83
C LYS A 139 -9.80 5.02 -1.25
N LEU A 140 -8.66 4.91 -0.56
CA LEU A 140 -7.45 5.66 -0.92
C LEU A 140 -6.90 5.24 -2.29
N GLU A 141 -6.98 3.96 -2.64
CA GLU A 141 -6.53 3.47 -3.94
C GLU A 141 -7.46 3.90 -5.08
N GLU A 142 -8.78 3.93 -4.84
CA GLU A 142 -9.80 4.45 -5.76
C GLU A 142 -9.62 5.96 -5.98
N GLU A 143 -9.40 6.73 -4.91
CA GLU A 143 -9.10 8.16 -4.99
C GLU A 143 -7.81 8.42 -5.78
N LYS A 144 -6.74 7.67 -5.48
CA LYS A 144 -5.49 7.72 -6.24
C LYS A 144 -5.73 7.45 -7.73
N ALA A 145 -6.46 6.39 -8.05
CA ALA A 145 -6.76 6.01 -9.43
C ALA A 145 -7.57 7.10 -10.15
N SER A 146 -8.54 7.70 -9.45
CA SER A 146 -9.32 8.83 -9.96
C SER A 146 -8.44 10.05 -10.25
N TRP A 147 -7.53 10.41 -9.35
CA TRP A 147 -6.59 11.52 -9.56
C TRP A 147 -5.63 11.27 -10.72
N VAL A 148 -5.13 10.05 -10.84
CA VAL A 148 -4.28 9.66 -11.97
C VAL A 148 -5.06 9.75 -13.28
N ALA A 149 -6.29 9.25 -13.32
CA ALA A 149 -7.16 9.36 -14.50
C ALA A 149 -7.43 10.82 -14.85
N SER A 150 -7.71 11.67 -13.87
CA SER A 150 -7.94 13.10 -14.10
C SER A 150 -6.73 13.80 -14.73
N MET A 151 -5.51 13.51 -14.25
CA MET A 151 -4.29 14.10 -14.82
C MET A 151 -3.94 13.53 -16.20
N VAL A 152 -4.09 12.22 -16.39
CA VAL A 152 -3.63 11.53 -17.61
C VAL A 152 -4.64 11.64 -18.75
N ASN A 153 -5.93 11.46 -18.45
CA ASN A 153 -6.98 11.37 -19.45
C ASN A 153 -7.65 12.73 -19.67
N ASP A 154 -7.99 13.44 -18.58
CA ASP A 154 -8.74 14.70 -18.67
C ASP A 154 -7.80 15.92 -18.77
N GLY A 155 -6.51 15.75 -18.46
CA GLY A 155 -5.53 16.82 -18.46
C GLY A 155 -5.73 17.85 -17.34
N VAL A 156 -6.40 17.45 -16.25
CA VAL A 156 -6.71 18.33 -15.11
C VAL A 156 -5.95 17.87 -13.87
N VAL A 157 -5.31 18.81 -13.17
CA VAL A 157 -4.69 18.52 -11.87
C VAL A 157 -5.75 18.65 -10.77
N PRO A 158 -6.02 17.61 -9.97
CA PRO A 158 -6.93 17.69 -8.83
C PRO A 158 -6.55 18.83 -7.88
N GLU A 159 -7.55 19.53 -7.33
CA GLU A 159 -7.32 20.73 -6.52
C GLU A 159 -6.38 20.49 -5.33
N ALA A 160 -6.56 19.36 -4.63
CA ALA A 160 -5.70 18.97 -3.50
C ALA A 160 -4.22 18.82 -3.89
N ILE A 161 -3.95 18.38 -5.13
CA ILE A 161 -2.60 18.28 -5.68
C ILE A 161 -2.11 19.66 -6.12
N ALA A 162 -2.95 20.44 -6.81
CA ALA A 162 -2.61 21.76 -7.34
C ALA A 162 -2.20 22.75 -6.22
N GLN A 163 -2.96 22.79 -5.11
CA GLN A 163 -2.66 23.63 -3.95
C GLN A 163 -1.30 23.30 -3.32
N ASN A 164 -0.85 22.05 -3.41
CA ASN A 164 0.39 21.56 -2.84
C ASN A 164 1.50 21.35 -3.90
N ALA A 165 1.34 21.82 -5.14
CA ALA A 165 2.23 21.49 -6.25
C ALA A 165 3.71 21.82 -5.96
N ILE A 166 3.99 22.97 -5.35
CA ILE A 166 5.37 23.35 -4.99
C ILE A 166 5.92 22.43 -3.90
N LEU A 167 5.13 22.16 -2.85
CA LEU A 167 5.54 21.29 -1.74
C LEU A 167 5.79 19.85 -2.20
N LEU A 168 4.95 19.32 -3.09
CA LEU A 168 5.10 17.98 -3.68
C LEU A 168 6.39 17.83 -4.50
N LEU A 169 6.94 18.93 -5.02
CA LEU A 169 8.21 18.90 -5.76
C LEU A 169 9.42 19.21 -4.88
N THR A 170 9.28 20.04 -3.85
CA THR A 170 10.41 20.46 -3.00
C THR A 170 10.60 19.61 -1.75
N ASN A 171 9.51 19.19 -1.09
CA ASN A 171 9.53 18.39 0.13
C ASN A 171 8.35 17.39 0.16
N PRO A 172 8.36 16.37 -0.71
CA PRO A 172 7.24 15.44 -0.83
C PRO A 172 7.12 14.50 0.37
N ASP A 173 5.89 14.36 0.89
CA ASP A 173 5.51 13.17 1.64
C ASP A 173 5.31 12.00 0.67
N LYS A 174 6.31 11.12 0.58
CA LYS A 174 6.32 9.95 -0.31
C LYS A 174 5.22 8.93 0.02
N ASN A 175 4.65 8.98 1.22
CA ASN A 175 3.56 8.09 1.62
C ASN A 175 2.18 8.65 1.24
N SER A 176 2.09 9.96 1.00
CA SER A 176 0.84 10.63 0.63
C SER A 176 0.28 10.11 -0.70
N ILE A 177 -1.05 10.12 -0.79
CA ILE A 177 -1.77 9.74 -2.01
C ILE A 177 -1.48 10.73 -3.13
N ALA A 178 -1.38 12.02 -2.81
CA ALA A 178 -1.10 13.08 -3.77
C ALA A 178 0.25 12.86 -4.48
N TYR A 179 1.29 12.54 -3.72
CA TYR A 179 2.60 12.24 -4.29
C TYR A 179 2.57 10.95 -5.12
N LYS A 180 1.96 9.88 -4.60
CA LYS A 180 1.84 8.61 -5.35
C LYS A 180 1.08 8.76 -6.67
N ALA A 181 -0.04 9.50 -6.65
CA ALA A 181 -0.81 9.81 -7.85
C ALA A 181 0.00 10.64 -8.84
N LEU A 182 0.75 11.66 -8.37
CA LEU A 182 1.63 12.46 -9.21
C LEU A 182 2.71 11.62 -9.90
N ILE A 183 3.40 10.74 -9.17
CA ILE A 183 4.42 9.86 -9.73
C ILE A 183 3.81 8.89 -10.74
N GLU A 184 2.69 8.24 -10.40
CA GLU A 184 2.04 7.31 -11.33
C GLU A 184 1.55 8.00 -12.62
N ALA A 185 0.99 9.22 -12.51
CA ALA A 185 0.59 10.00 -13.68
C ALA A 185 1.80 10.46 -14.51
N SER A 186 2.89 10.86 -13.84
CA SER A 186 4.16 11.26 -14.48
C SER A 186 4.76 10.11 -15.28
N ASP A 187 4.77 8.90 -14.70
CA ASP A 187 5.26 7.68 -15.35
C ASP A 187 4.40 7.31 -16.58
N LYS A 188 3.06 7.37 -16.45
CA LYS A 188 2.13 7.10 -17.57
C LYS A 188 2.31 8.10 -18.72
N MET A 189 2.51 9.38 -18.40
CA MET A 189 2.72 10.45 -19.38
C MET A 189 4.16 10.53 -19.89
N ARG A 190 5.10 9.79 -19.28
CA ARG A 190 6.55 9.85 -19.55
C ARG A 190 7.12 11.26 -19.38
N LEU A 191 6.63 11.98 -18.37
CA LEU A 191 7.09 13.32 -18.01
C LEU A 191 7.70 13.29 -16.62
N SER A 192 8.62 14.21 -16.34
CA SER A 192 8.99 14.46 -14.94
C SER A 192 7.80 15.10 -14.21
N PRO A 193 7.67 14.96 -12.88
CA PRO A 193 6.58 15.59 -12.12
C PRO A 193 6.46 17.11 -12.35
N LEU A 194 7.61 17.81 -12.46
CA LEU A 194 7.63 19.23 -12.79
C LEU A 194 7.11 19.50 -14.21
N ALA A 195 7.56 18.72 -15.20
CA ALA A 195 7.10 18.88 -16.58
C ALA A 195 5.60 18.62 -16.70
N LEU A 196 5.07 17.61 -15.99
CA LEU A 196 3.64 17.33 -15.93
C LEU A 196 2.86 18.51 -15.33
N PHE A 197 3.31 19.06 -14.20
CA PHE A 197 2.63 20.22 -13.59
C PHE A 197 2.66 21.49 -14.46
N ILE A 198 3.75 21.72 -15.19
CA ILE A 198 3.80 22.83 -16.15
C ILE A 198 2.84 22.55 -17.31
N GLN A 199 2.85 21.34 -17.87
CA GLN A 199 1.98 20.97 -18.98
C GLN A 199 0.49 21.06 -18.61
N LEU A 200 0.12 20.65 -17.40
CA LEU A 200 -1.27 20.68 -16.92
C LEU A 200 -1.64 21.99 -16.21
N GLY A 201 -0.74 22.98 -16.19
CA GLY A 201 -1.02 24.33 -15.66
C GLY A 201 -1.06 24.47 -14.14
N ALA A 202 -0.73 23.45 -13.35
CA ALA A 202 -0.58 23.57 -11.89
C ALA A 202 0.62 24.46 -11.50
N ILE A 203 1.62 24.56 -12.38
CA ILE A 203 2.72 25.52 -12.29
C ILE A 203 2.72 26.32 -13.59
N LYS A 204 2.70 27.66 -13.50
CA LYS A 204 2.45 28.50 -14.69
C LYS A 204 3.58 28.45 -15.72
N SER A 205 4.82 28.34 -15.26
CA SER A 205 6.01 28.32 -16.11
C SER A 205 7.25 27.87 -15.34
N ALA A 206 8.38 27.68 -16.03
CA ALA A 206 9.68 27.46 -15.38
C ALA A 206 10.09 28.63 -14.47
N TYR A 207 9.74 29.88 -14.84
CA TYR A 207 9.95 31.05 -13.99
C TYR A 207 9.11 30.96 -12.71
N ASP A 208 7.82 30.64 -12.82
CA ASP A 208 6.93 30.46 -11.66
C ASP A 208 7.46 29.38 -10.71
N TRP A 209 7.95 28.26 -11.27
CA TRP A 209 8.62 27.21 -10.50
C TRP A 209 9.85 27.73 -9.75
N LEU A 210 10.81 28.33 -10.46
CA LEU A 210 12.07 28.79 -9.87
C LEU A 210 11.81 29.82 -8.78
N THR A 211 10.93 30.78 -9.02
CA THR A 211 10.57 31.82 -8.05
C THR A 211 9.87 31.25 -6.82
N ARG A 212 8.81 30.45 -7.00
CA ARG A 212 8.04 29.90 -5.87
C ARG A 212 8.83 28.87 -5.06
N SER A 213 9.63 28.03 -5.71
CA SER A 213 10.49 27.05 -5.02
C SER A 213 11.62 27.73 -4.25
N PHE A 214 12.20 28.81 -4.78
CA PHE A 214 13.18 29.62 -4.08
C PHE A 214 12.58 30.25 -2.82
N TYR A 215 11.43 30.91 -2.93
CA TYR A 215 10.77 31.51 -1.77
C TYR A 215 10.32 30.48 -0.73
N ALA A 216 9.77 29.34 -1.16
CA ALA A 216 9.42 28.27 -0.24
C ALA A 216 10.62 27.75 0.56
N LYS A 217 11.82 27.75 -0.04
CA LYS A 217 13.05 27.25 0.59
C LYS A 217 13.74 28.29 1.49
N TYR A 218 13.88 29.53 1.02
CA TYR A 218 14.71 30.55 1.67
C TYR A 218 13.89 31.58 2.46
N PHE A 219 12.60 31.68 2.20
CA PHE A 219 11.69 32.64 2.83
C PHE A 219 10.41 31.94 3.36
N PRO A 220 10.53 30.88 4.19
CA PRO A 220 9.38 30.12 4.67
C PRO A 220 8.41 30.95 5.53
N SER A 221 8.90 32.04 6.12
CA SER A 221 8.11 32.98 6.94
C SER A 221 7.55 34.15 6.13
N GLY A 222 7.69 34.13 4.80
CA GLY A 222 7.29 35.21 3.90
C GLY A 222 8.45 36.12 3.47
N LEU A 223 8.14 37.00 2.52
CA LEU A 223 9.10 37.93 1.89
C LEU A 223 9.23 39.26 2.62
N GLY A 224 8.38 39.48 3.63
CA GLY A 224 8.35 40.73 4.37
C GLY A 224 9.46 40.79 5.42
N PHE A 225 9.84 42.01 5.73
CA PHE A 225 10.66 42.30 6.91
C PHE A 225 9.84 42.11 8.19
N SER A 226 10.51 41.74 9.28
CA SER A 226 9.86 41.63 10.59
C SER A 226 9.40 43.01 11.06
N ALA A 227 8.15 43.12 11.50
CA ALA A 227 7.62 44.35 12.12
C ALA A 227 8.33 44.75 13.43
N LYS A 228 9.23 43.90 13.95
CA LYS A 228 10.02 44.13 15.17
C LYS A 228 11.48 44.49 14.88
N LEU A 229 11.83 44.86 13.66
CA LEU A 229 13.18 45.36 13.38
C LEU A 229 13.41 46.64 14.19
N PRO A 230 14.44 46.69 15.05
CA PRO A 230 14.76 47.90 15.79
C PRO A 230 15.28 48.98 14.83
N GLU A 231 15.00 50.23 15.15
CA GLU A 231 15.67 51.35 14.49
C GLU A 231 17.18 51.33 14.82
N PRO A 232 18.05 51.73 13.88
CA PRO A 232 19.48 51.82 14.16
C PRO A 232 19.76 52.85 15.26
N ASP A 233 20.64 52.51 16.20
CA ASP A 233 21.10 53.48 17.20
C ASP A 233 22.05 54.50 16.55
N LEU A 234 21.57 55.72 16.39
CA LEU A 234 22.32 56.82 15.80
C LEU A 234 23.21 57.57 16.81
N SER A 235 23.09 57.27 18.11
CA SER A 235 23.82 57.96 19.19
C SER A 235 25.34 58.00 18.98
N PRO A 236 26.01 56.93 18.49
CA PRO A 236 27.46 56.94 18.25
C PRO A 236 27.91 57.99 17.21
N PHE A 237 27.06 58.26 16.21
CA PHE A 237 27.38 59.14 15.09
C PHE A 237 27.09 60.62 15.40
N ALA A 238 26.35 60.91 16.47
CA ALA A 238 25.95 62.28 16.84
C ALA A 238 27.14 63.22 17.13
N SER A 239 28.31 62.66 17.42
CA SER A 239 29.53 63.41 17.74
C SER A 239 30.46 63.64 16.55
N TYR A 240 30.18 63.04 15.39
CA TYR A 240 31.06 63.13 14.23
C TYR A 240 30.84 64.45 13.47
N PRO A 241 31.92 65.18 13.13
CA PRO A 241 31.80 66.42 12.40
C PRO A 241 31.33 66.15 10.96
N LEU A 242 30.33 66.91 10.50
CA LEU A 242 29.88 66.85 9.11
C LEU A 242 30.91 67.52 8.20
N ALA A 243 31.34 66.80 7.16
CA ALA A 243 32.22 67.35 6.14
C ALA A 243 31.47 68.36 5.27
N SER A 244 32.07 69.53 5.01
CA SER A 244 31.51 70.57 4.14
C SER A 244 31.80 70.29 2.65
N VAL A 245 31.42 69.11 2.17
CA VAL A 245 31.61 68.67 0.78
C VAL A 245 30.28 68.28 0.15
N LYS A 246 30.23 68.24 -1.19
CA LYS A 246 29.11 67.64 -1.91
C LYS A 246 29.41 66.15 -2.12
N ALA A 247 28.64 65.31 -1.44
CA ALA A 247 28.62 63.86 -1.65
C ALA A 247 27.81 63.54 -2.92
N PHE A 248 28.25 62.54 -3.67
CA PHE A 248 27.61 62.10 -4.90
C PHE A 248 27.53 60.59 -4.90
N SER A 249 26.30 60.07 -4.85
CA SER A 249 26.02 58.68 -5.11
C SER A 249 25.69 58.50 -6.60
N ILE A 250 26.36 57.58 -7.29
CA ILE A 250 26.19 57.35 -8.73
C ILE A 250 25.75 55.91 -8.95
N ASP A 251 24.45 55.77 -9.16
CA ASP A 251 23.79 54.48 -9.25
C ASP A 251 23.10 54.23 -10.59
N ASN A 252 22.74 52.96 -10.79
CA ASN A 252 21.87 52.57 -11.88
C ASN A 252 20.43 53.08 -11.65
N LEU A 253 19.69 53.23 -12.75
CA LEU A 253 18.30 53.70 -12.72
C LEU A 253 17.38 52.79 -11.88
N GLU A 254 17.70 51.50 -11.78
CA GLU A 254 16.90 50.50 -11.06
C GLU A 254 17.39 50.24 -9.62
N THR A 255 18.45 50.94 -9.16
CA THR A 255 18.93 50.79 -7.78
C THR A 255 17.86 51.24 -6.78
N THR A 256 17.50 50.37 -5.84
CA THR A 256 16.49 50.65 -4.80
C THR A 256 17.08 50.95 -3.42
N GLU A 257 18.33 50.55 -3.15
CA GLU A 257 19.03 50.74 -1.89
C GLU A 257 20.35 51.47 -2.17
N ILE A 258 20.60 52.59 -1.48
CA ILE A 258 21.79 53.43 -1.67
C ILE A 258 22.71 53.23 -0.47
N ASP A 259 23.90 52.67 -0.71
CA ASP A 259 24.84 52.29 0.35
C ASP A 259 26.02 53.27 0.51
N ASP A 260 26.27 54.14 -0.48
CA ASP A 260 27.40 55.05 -0.50
C ASP A 260 27.10 56.42 -1.15
N ALA A 261 27.88 57.45 -0.78
CA ALA A 261 27.81 58.81 -1.32
C ALA A 261 29.10 59.61 -1.09
#